data_AF-A0ABD5LDW4-F1
#
_entry.id   AF-A0ABD5LDW4-F1
#
_cell.length_a   1.000
_cell.length_b   1.000
_cell.length_c   1.000
_cell.angle_alpha   90.00
_cell.angle_beta   90.00
_cell.angle_gamma   90.00
#
_symmetry.space_group_name_H-M   'P 1'
#
loop_
_entity.id
_entity.type
_entity.pdbx_description
1 polymer ?
#
loop_
_entity_poly.entity_id
_entity_poly.type
_entity_poly.pdbx_seq_one_letter_code
_entity_poly.pdbx_strand_id
1 'polypeptide(L)'
;MLMKTALRAISFSLGVVFFIPTLYANPIVKKDAVMVEPLFSKTKPQCAGIYVVDVPESFNNGTHKATYDDFDIESQFIYPPAFKQRIALREEALRNQKTSQKNAPALKEVIQLPDNQGVIFDKNQSGTDDSYRTLEAHVYINHIAFIITIDILDLSAPKYAKDRDDYLSYGFAEFKLNDKPSKLAAMRSLISRLSGRLDHDIPTDKGWCIPNGFIADDGREHDIVVGFSYKNDDFQFDINTYNTFMANGDSLFKRSAAINDEVKNFHMKILKKEALNINGIQTEALFFKGVQPYEKNNLQVYDFFLIGNEMIASKIKPIVKLEIDSQYLQTRYSEAQMVEIWDRIIGSLRYKPNAF
;
A
#
# COMPACT_ATOMS: atom_id res chain seq x y z
N MET A 1 24.82 22.43 -89.84
CA MET A 1 25.58 23.26 -88.87
C MET A 1 26.29 22.29 -87.95
N LEU A 2 27.58 22.04 -88.15
CA LEU A 2 28.70 22.82 -87.57
C LEU A 2 28.58 22.77 -86.03
N MET A 3 29.57 22.39 -85.23
CA MET A 3 31.02 22.33 -85.39
C MET A 3 31.52 21.64 -84.10
N LYS A 4 32.44 20.69 -84.20
CA LYS A 4 33.84 20.80 -83.76
C LYS A 4 34.10 20.75 -82.25
N THR A 5 35.13 19.95 -81.92
CA THR A 5 36.24 20.25 -80.97
C THR A 5 35.86 20.39 -79.50
N ALA A 6 36.71 20.16 -78.50
CA ALA A 6 38.11 19.80 -78.32
C ALA A 6 38.23 19.50 -76.80
N LEU A 7 38.96 18.47 -76.37
CA LEU A 7 40.38 18.54 -75.98
C LEU A 7 40.65 19.32 -74.66
N ARG A 8 41.27 18.61 -73.69
CA ARG A 8 42.18 19.10 -72.62
C ARG A 8 41.54 19.96 -71.51
N ALA A 9 41.98 20.03 -70.25
CA ALA A 9 43.19 19.61 -69.55
C ALA A 9 42.89 19.52 -68.03
N ILE A 10 43.52 18.56 -67.36
CA ILE A 10 44.36 18.70 -66.16
C ILE A 10 44.24 20.05 -65.42
N SER A 11 43.85 20.00 -64.15
CA SER A 11 44.37 20.88 -63.11
C SER A 11 44.45 20.13 -61.79
N PHE A 12 45.69 19.93 -61.33
CA PHE A 12 46.04 19.63 -59.95
C PHE A 12 45.60 20.81 -59.07
N SER A 13 44.82 20.54 -58.03
CA SER A 13 44.69 21.45 -56.89
C SER A 13 44.84 20.66 -55.60
N LEU A 14 45.95 20.98 -54.93
CA LEU A 14 46.32 20.62 -53.56
C LEU A 14 45.14 20.93 -52.62
N GLY A 15 44.55 19.90 -52.02
CA GLY A 15 43.50 20.01 -51.01
C GLY A 15 44.04 19.59 -49.65
N VAL A 16 44.24 20.58 -48.78
CA VAL A 16 44.63 20.49 -47.38
C VAL A 16 43.81 19.44 -46.63
N VAL A 17 44.47 18.42 -46.08
CA VAL A 17 43.84 17.49 -45.11
C VAL A 17 43.72 18.23 -43.79
N PHE A 18 42.54 18.76 -43.50
CA PHE A 18 42.15 19.16 -42.16
C PHE A 18 42.05 17.91 -41.29
N PHE A 19 42.94 17.82 -40.31
CA PHE A 19 42.80 16.93 -39.16
C PHE A 19 41.47 17.22 -38.47
N ILE A 20 40.51 16.30 -38.58
CA ILE A 20 39.33 16.28 -37.71
C ILE A 20 39.81 15.69 -36.37
N PRO A 21 39.77 16.44 -35.25
CA PRO A 21 39.99 15.81 -33.95
C PRO A 21 38.83 14.84 -33.71
N THR A 22 39.16 13.56 -33.63
CA THR A 22 38.28 12.54 -33.06
C THR A 22 37.91 13.00 -31.65
N LEU A 23 36.62 13.27 -31.44
CA LEU A 23 36.05 13.44 -30.11
C LEU A 23 36.31 12.16 -29.33
N TYR A 24 37.33 12.20 -28.47
CA TYR A 24 37.50 11.23 -27.40
C TYR A 24 36.24 11.26 -26.55
N ALA A 25 35.46 10.18 -26.61
CA ALA A 25 34.49 9.90 -25.57
C ALA A 25 35.25 9.86 -24.24
N ASN A 26 34.94 10.79 -23.34
CA ASN A 26 35.51 10.78 -22.01
C ASN A 26 35.15 9.44 -21.34
N PRO A 27 36.14 8.71 -20.78
CA PRO A 27 35.84 7.50 -20.06
C PRO A 27 34.99 7.85 -18.84
N ILE A 28 33.89 7.11 -18.66
CA ILE A 28 33.05 7.16 -17.48
C ILE A 28 33.97 6.97 -16.27
N VAL A 29 34.15 8.04 -15.49
CA VAL A 29 34.91 8.01 -14.25
C VAL A 29 34.14 7.09 -13.30
N LYS A 30 34.64 5.86 -13.13
CA LYS A 30 34.27 4.93 -12.06
C LYS A 30 34.53 5.62 -10.72
N LYS A 31 33.52 6.28 -10.17
CA LYS A 31 33.44 6.64 -8.76
C LYS A 31 32.22 5.89 -8.24
N ASP A 32 32.48 4.66 -7.79
CA ASP A 32 31.53 3.69 -7.24
C ASP A 32 30.18 3.64 -7.96
N ALA A 33 30.13 2.96 -9.11
CA ALA A 33 28.86 2.60 -9.72
C ALA A 33 28.12 1.66 -8.76
N VAL A 34 27.21 2.21 -7.95
CA VAL A 34 26.26 1.43 -7.17
C VAL A 34 25.45 0.62 -8.16
N MET A 35 25.74 -0.66 -8.29
CA MET A 35 25.05 -1.50 -9.26
C MET A 35 23.62 -1.76 -8.75
N VAL A 36 22.65 -1.82 -9.66
CA VAL A 36 21.28 -2.28 -9.34
C VAL A 36 21.28 -3.79 -9.05
N GLU A 37 22.24 -4.54 -9.59
CA GLU A 37 22.30 -6.00 -9.48
C GLU A 37 22.33 -6.56 -8.05
N PRO A 38 23.14 -6.05 -7.10
CA PRO A 38 23.09 -6.51 -5.71
C PRO A 38 21.69 -6.41 -5.08
N LEU A 39 20.93 -5.36 -5.38
CA LEU A 39 19.58 -5.17 -4.85
C LEU A 39 18.62 -6.26 -5.33
N PHE A 40 18.77 -6.72 -6.57
CA PHE A 40 17.92 -7.77 -7.18
C PHE A 40 18.60 -9.14 -7.26
N SER A 41 19.73 -9.33 -6.57
CA SER A 41 20.46 -10.62 -6.57
C SER A 41 19.60 -11.78 -6.08
N LYS A 42 18.64 -11.48 -5.20
CA LYS A 42 17.55 -12.34 -4.78
C LYS A 42 16.27 -11.52 -4.67
N THR A 43 15.18 -12.10 -5.13
CA THR A 43 13.84 -11.50 -5.04
C THR A 43 12.88 -12.46 -4.36
N LYS A 44 11.79 -11.92 -3.84
CA LYS A 44 10.65 -12.67 -3.32
C LYS A 44 9.37 -12.06 -3.88
N PRO A 45 8.34 -12.86 -4.17
CA PRO A 45 7.04 -12.31 -4.50
C PRO A 45 6.42 -11.63 -3.28
N GLN A 46 5.68 -10.56 -3.50
CA GLN A 46 4.89 -9.88 -2.49
C GLN A 46 3.43 -9.90 -2.92
N CYS A 47 2.56 -10.56 -2.14
CA CYS A 47 1.13 -10.53 -2.39
C CYS A 47 0.46 -9.37 -1.61
N ALA A 48 -0.20 -8.47 -2.32
CA ALA A 48 -0.94 -7.34 -1.77
C ALA A 48 -2.34 -7.26 -2.41
N GLY A 49 -3.38 -7.46 -1.61
CA GLY A 49 -4.75 -7.66 -2.10
C GLY A 49 -4.82 -8.83 -3.07
N ILE A 50 -5.09 -8.55 -4.35
CA ILE A 50 -5.10 -9.54 -5.43
C ILE A 50 -3.89 -9.45 -6.37
N TYR A 51 -2.94 -8.57 -6.05
CA TYR A 51 -1.76 -8.30 -6.87
C TYR A 51 -0.52 -9.00 -6.30
N VAL A 52 0.41 -9.33 -7.18
CA VAL A 52 1.73 -9.83 -6.86
C VAL A 52 2.78 -8.97 -7.56
N VAL A 53 3.80 -8.56 -6.81
CA VAL A 53 4.98 -7.85 -7.32
C VAL A 53 6.21 -8.53 -6.73
N ASP A 54 7.23 -8.80 -7.53
CA ASP A 54 8.49 -9.35 -7.06
C ASP A 54 9.37 -8.20 -6.55
N VAL A 55 9.75 -8.26 -5.28
CA VAL A 55 10.56 -7.25 -4.58
C VAL A 55 11.90 -7.85 -4.16
N PRO A 56 12.95 -7.03 -3.95
CA PRO A 56 14.20 -7.47 -3.33
C PRO A 56 13.95 -8.28 -2.04
N GLU A 57 14.72 -9.36 -1.83
CA GLU A 57 14.56 -10.19 -0.63
C GLU A 57 14.78 -9.37 0.66
N SER A 58 15.65 -8.36 0.60
CA SER A 58 15.98 -7.44 1.69
C SER A 58 14.82 -6.53 2.12
N PHE A 59 13.76 -6.42 1.33
CA PHE A 59 12.61 -5.57 1.65
C PHE A 59 11.80 -6.18 2.79
N ASN A 60 11.73 -5.48 3.91
CA ASN A 60 10.92 -5.90 5.06
C ASN A 60 9.72 -4.97 5.16
N ASN A 61 8.52 -5.55 5.13
CA ASN A 61 7.29 -4.78 5.22
C ASN A 61 7.18 -4.14 6.61
N GLY A 62 7.15 -2.80 6.65
CA GLY A 62 6.93 -2.01 7.86
C GLY A 62 5.45 -1.76 8.15
N THR A 63 4.54 -2.14 7.23
CA THR A 63 3.11 -2.00 7.41
C THR A 63 2.51 -3.27 8.00
N HIS A 64 1.75 -3.11 9.07
CA HIS A 64 1.09 -4.21 9.76
C HIS A 64 -0.42 -4.10 9.74
N LYS A 65 -0.97 -3.20 8.92
CA LYS A 65 -2.38 -2.78 8.96
C LYS A 65 -3.12 -2.98 7.63
N ALA A 66 -4.40 -3.28 7.71
CA ALA A 66 -5.35 -3.30 6.60
C ALA A 66 -6.75 -2.92 7.12
N THR A 67 -7.63 -2.51 6.21
CA THR A 67 -9.04 -2.27 6.50
C THR A 67 -9.90 -3.22 5.68
N TYR A 68 -10.92 -3.80 6.32
CA TYR A 68 -11.92 -4.67 5.71
C TYR A 68 -13.30 -4.23 6.18
N ASP A 69 -14.13 -3.72 5.28
CA ASP A 69 -15.32 -2.93 5.58
C ASP A 69 -14.99 -1.84 6.61
N ASP A 70 -15.61 -1.89 7.78
CA ASP A 70 -15.37 -0.98 8.91
C ASP A 70 -14.39 -1.58 9.95
N PHE A 71 -13.77 -2.72 9.65
CA PHE A 71 -12.82 -3.38 10.55
C PHE A 71 -11.39 -2.91 10.26
N ASP A 72 -10.73 -2.42 11.31
CA ASP A 72 -9.29 -2.27 11.29
C ASP A 72 -8.63 -3.58 11.69
N ILE A 73 -7.65 -4.01 10.92
CA ILE A 73 -6.90 -5.25 11.13
C ILE A 73 -5.43 -4.90 11.29
N GLU A 74 -4.85 -5.25 12.43
CA GLU A 74 -3.41 -5.27 12.65
C GLU A 74 -2.91 -6.71 12.73
N SER A 75 -1.69 -6.96 12.25
CA SER A 75 -1.14 -8.31 12.13
C SER A 75 0.37 -8.33 12.36
N GLN A 76 0.84 -9.35 13.07
CA GLN A 76 2.26 -9.52 13.32
C GLN A 76 2.59 -10.97 13.65
N PHE A 77 3.77 -11.43 13.22
CA PHE A 77 4.33 -12.69 13.70
C PHE A 77 4.62 -12.61 15.20
N ILE A 78 4.10 -13.56 15.99
CA ILE A 78 4.48 -13.72 17.39
C ILE A 78 4.51 -15.19 17.81
N TYR A 79 5.36 -15.51 18.79
CA TYR A 79 5.41 -16.83 19.39
C TYR A 79 4.18 -17.08 20.29
N PRO A 80 3.67 -18.33 20.37
CA PRO A 80 2.46 -18.64 21.13
C PRO A 80 2.48 -18.19 22.61
N PRO A 81 3.59 -18.32 23.37
CA PRO A 81 3.64 -17.81 24.74
C PRO A 81 3.45 -16.29 24.84
N ALA A 82 4.02 -15.54 23.89
CA ALA A 82 3.88 -14.09 23.84
C ALA A 82 2.44 -13.68 23.54
N PHE A 83 1.73 -14.41 22.67
CA PHE A 83 0.30 -14.17 22.42
C PHE A 83 -0.54 -14.36 23.69
N LYS A 84 -0.34 -15.47 24.41
CA LYS A 84 -1.05 -15.75 25.66
C LYS A 84 -0.82 -14.65 26.70
N GLN A 85 0.43 -14.21 26.84
CA GLN A 85 0.78 -13.12 27.73
C GLN A 85 0.13 -11.80 27.29
N ARG A 86 0.13 -11.49 25.98
CA ARG A 86 -0.51 -10.28 25.43
C ARG A 86 -2.00 -10.21 25.79
N ILE A 87 -2.73 -11.31 25.62
CA ILE A 87 -4.15 -11.37 25.99
C ILE A 87 -4.35 -11.16 27.49
N ALA A 88 -3.59 -11.86 28.33
CA ALA A 88 -3.72 -11.76 29.78
C ALA A 88 -3.46 -10.32 30.28
N LEU A 89 -2.37 -9.71 29.82
CA LEU A 89 -2.03 -8.32 30.16
C LEU A 89 -3.07 -7.34 29.63
N ARG A 90 -3.60 -7.56 28.42
CA ARG A 90 -4.64 -6.70 27.85
C ARG A 90 -5.93 -6.78 28.65
N GLU A 91 -6.37 -7.98 29.03
CA GLU A 91 -7.55 -8.16 29.86
C GLU A 91 -7.39 -7.51 31.23
N GLU A 92 -6.24 -7.72 31.90
CA GLU A 92 -5.93 -7.08 33.18
C GLU A 92 -5.96 -5.55 33.06
N ALA A 93 -5.35 -5.00 32.00
CA ALA A 93 -5.36 -3.57 31.74
C ALA A 93 -6.79 -3.03 31.55
N LEU A 94 -7.65 -3.75 30.82
CA LEU A 94 -9.05 -3.36 30.60
C LEU A 94 -9.90 -3.47 31.89
N ARG A 95 -9.63 -4.46 32.75
CA ARG A 95 -10.28 -4.60 34.06
C ARG A 95 -9.90 -3.46 35.01
N ASN A 96 -8.65 -3.02 34.95
CA ASN A 96 -8.12 -1.94 35.78
C ASN A 96 -8.26 -0.55 35.17
N GLN A 97 -8.82 -0.44 33.96
CA GLN A 97 -8.99 0.83 33.27
C GLN A 97 -9.98 1.73 34.02
N LYS A 98 -9.50 2.90 34.45
CA LYS A 98 -10.33 3.90 35.13
C LYS A 98 -11.35 4.49 34.17
N THR A 99 -12.59 4.57 34.61
CA THR A 99 -13.69 5.26 33.92
C THR A 99 -14.58 5.94 34.95
N SER A 100 -15.51 6.79 34.51
CA SER A 100 -16.47 7.43 35.40
C SER A 100 -17.36 6.37 36.06
N GLN A 101 -17.90 6.67 37.25
CA GLN A 101 -18.79 5.74 37.94
C GLN A 101 -20.02 5.36 37.08
N LYS A 102 -20.51 6.30 36.25
CA LYS A 102 -21.62 6.08 35.30
C LYS A 102 -21.27 5.06 34.22
N ASN A 103 -20.01 5.00 33.81
CA ASN A 103 -19.54 4.24 32.64
C ASN A 103 -18.80 2.95 33.02
N ALA A 104 -18.51 2.75 34.31
CA ALA A 104 -17.86 1.57 34.86
C ALA A 104 -18.74 0.30 34.76
N PRO A 105 -18.14 -0.90 34.58
CA PRO A 105 -16.72 -1.15 34.26
C PRO A 105 -16.37 -0.78 32.81
N ALA A 106 -15.08 -0.58 32.51
CA ALA A 106 -14.61 -0.32 31.15
C ALA A 106 -14.69 -1.57 30.25
N LEU A 107 -14.33 -2.74 30.77
CA LEU A 107 -14.54 -4.03 30.12
C LEU A 107 -15.98 -4.51 30.37
N LYS A 108 -16.76 -4.67 29.31
CA LYS A 108 -18.16 -5.11 29.37
C LYS A 108 -18.31 -6.62 29.25
N GLU A 109 -17.55 -7.23 28.34
CA GLU A 109 -17.62 -8.66 28.08
C GLU A 109 -16.27 -9.21 27.58
N VAL A 110 -15.98 -10.46 27.92
CA VAL A 110 -14.89 -11.25 27.34
C VAL A 110 -15.52 -12.45 26.62
N ILE A 111 -15.41 -12.47 25.30
CA ILE A 111 -16.00 -13.50 24.45
C ILE A 111 -14.87 -14.41 23.96
N GLN A 112 -14.86 -15.66 24.42
CA GLN A 112 -13.88 -16.65 23.98
C GLN A 112 -14.15 -17.08 22.54
N LEU A 113 -13.12 -17.14 21.71
CA LEU A 113 -13.22 -17.72 20.36
C LEU A 113 -13.08 -19.24 20.43
N PRO A 114 -13.70 -19.98 19.48
CA PRO A 114 -13.54 -21.43 19.38
C PRO A 114 -12.07 -21.85 19.28
N ASP A 115 -11.80 -23.11 19.62
CA ASP A 115 -10.48 -23.76 19.48
C ASP A 115 -9.31 -23.02 20.16
N ASN A 116 -9.61 -22.19 21.15
CA ASN A 116 -8.65 -21.29 21.80
C ASN A 116 -7.90 -20.37 20.80
N GLN A 117 -8.54 -20.01 19.69
CA GLN A 117 -7.98 -19.10 18.68
C GLN A 117 -7.77 -17.69 19.22
N GLY A 118 -8.40 -17.34 20.35
CA GLY A 118 -8.21 -16.06 21.00
C GLY A 118 -9.47 -15.57 21.70
N VAL A 119 -9.61 -14.25 21.81
CA VAL A 119 -10.69 -13.60 22.56
C VAL A 119 -11.19 -12.34 21.84
N ILE A 120 -12.44 -11.97 22.06
CA ILE A 120 -12.99 -10.66 21.71
C ILE A 120 -13.33 -9.93 23.01
N PHE A 121 -12.77 -8.75 23.20
CA PHE A 121 -13.13 -7.85 24.27
C PHE A 121 -14.19 -6.87 23.79
N ASP A 122 -15.30 -6.78 24.51
CA ASP A 122 -16.25 -5.67 24.40
C ASP A 122 -15.88 -4.64 25.46
N LYS A 123 -15.38 -3.47 25.04
CA LYS A 123 -14.86 -2.44 25.93
C LYS A 123 -15.41 -1.07 25.60
N ASN A 124 -15.47 -0.18 26.58
CA ASN A 124 -15.76 1.23 26.33
C ASN A 124 -14.72 1.85 25.40
N GLN A 125 -15.18 2.80 24.60
CA GLN A 125 -14.28 3.76 23.98
C GLN A 125 -13.73 4.74 25.04
N SER A 126 -12.48 5.17 24.84
CA SER A 126 -11.84 6.10 25.76
C SER A 126 -12.44 7.49 25.60
N GLY A 127 -12.86 8.11 26.71
CA GLY A 127 -13.37 9.49 26.71
C GLY A 127 -14.83 9.65 26.30
N THR A 128 -15.58 8.55 26.11
CA THR A 128 -16.99 8.57 25.71
C THR A 128 -17.91 7.97 26.79
N ASP A 129 -19.22 8.05 26.55
CA ASP A 129 -20.22 7.29 27.29
C ASP A 129 -20.12 5.78 26.99
N ASP A 130 -20.50 4.93 27.95
CA ASP A 130 -20.34 3.47 27.82
C ASP A 130 -21.32 2.80 26.84
N SER A 131 -22.15 3.59 26.15
CA SER A 131 -22.88 3.18 24.95
C SER A 131 -21.99 3.11 23.71
N TYR A 132 -20.91 3.92 23.66
CA TYR A 132 -19.91 3.88 22.59
C TYR A 132 -18.78 2.94 22.98
N ARG A 133 -18.68 1.83 22.26
CA ARG A 133 -17.79 0.72 22.62
C ARG A 133 -16.99 0.27 21.41
N THR A 134 -15.95 -0.52 21.68
CA THR A 134 -15.13 -1.17 20.66
C THR A 134 -15.17 -2.67 20.92
N LEU A 135 -15.47 -3.45 19.89
CA LEU A 135 -15.13 -4.87 19.87
C LEU A 135 -13.66 -4.98 19.45
N GLU A 136 -12.83 -5.55 20.31
CA GLU A 136 -11.39 -5.74 20.09
C GLU A 136 -11.06 -7.24 20.13
N ALA A 137 -10.92 -7.86 18.97
CA ALA A 137 -10.51 -9.25 18.85
C ALA A 137 -8.99 -9.39 18.88
N HIS A 138 -8.49 -10.34 19.65
CA HIS A 138 -7.13 -10.86 19.58
C HIS A 138 -7.20 -12.28 19.08
N VAL A 139 -6.62 -12.56 17.91
CA VAL A 139 -6.72 -13.87 17.23
C VAL A 139 -5.34 -14.39 16.89
N TYR A 140 -5.10 -15.69 17.03
CA TYR A 140 -3.83 -16.34 16.72
C TYR A 140 -4.03 -17.50 15.75
N ILE A 141 -3.45 -17.37 14.56
CA ILE A 141 -3.58 -18.34 13.48
C ILE A 141 -2.22 -18.45 12.78
N ASN A 142 -1.69 -19.67 12.64
CA ASN A 142 -0.46 -19.96 11.90
C ASN A 142 0.74 -19.05 12.27
N HIS A 143 1.01 -18.89 13.57
CA HIS A 143 2.07 -18.03 14.10
C HIS A 143 1.89 -16.52 13.94
N ILE A 144 0.78 -16.08 13.36
CA ILE A 144 0.43 -14.68 13.22
C ILE A 144 -0.64 -14.34 14.26
N ALA A 145 -0.44 -13.22 14.94
CA ALA A 145 -1.45 -12.65 15.79
C ALA A 145 -2.09 -11.44 15.14
N PHE A 146 -3.41 -11.46 15.11
CA PHE A 146 -4.24 -10.38 14.61
C PHE A 146 -4.84 -9.61 15.78
N ILE A 147 -4.97 -8.30 15.60
CA ILE A 147 -5.85 -7.45 16.40
C ILE A 147 -6.89 -6.90 15.42
N ILE A 148 -8.18 -7.16 15.68
CA ILE A 148 -9.26 -6.68 14.82
C ILE A 148 -10.16 -5.81 15.66
N THR A 149 -10.38 -4.56 15.25
CA THR A 149 -11.21 -3.61 15.97
C THR A 149 -12.36 -3.10 15.13
N ILE A 150 -13.50 -2.90 15.77
CA ILE A 150 -14.62 -2.15 15.22
C ILE A 150 -15.34 -1.42 16.35
N ASP A 151 -15.78 -0.21 16.04
CA ASP A 151 -16.60 0.58 16.96
C ASP A 151 -18.08 0.23 16.81
N ILE A 152 -18.78 0.27 17.93
CA ILE A 152 -20.19 -0.11 18.06
C ILE A 152 -20.94 0.92 18.92
N LEU A 153 -22.25 1.02 18.67
CA LEU A 153 -23.20 1.74 19.50
C LEU A 153 -24.13 0.73 20.18
N ASP A 154 -24.32 0.87 21.49
CA ASP A 154 -25.31 0.11 22.25
C ASP A 154 -26.06 0.98 23.26
N LEU A 155 -27.26 1.40 22.86
CA LEU A 155 -28.21 2.15 23.68
C LEU A 155 -29.24 1.23 24.37
N SER A 156 -29.00 -0.08 24.46
CA SER A 156 -29.96 -1.03 25.06
C SER A 156 -30.16 -0.84 26.57
N ALA A 157 -29.20 -0.24 27.26
CA ALA A 157 -29.30 -0.03 28.69
C ALA A 157 -30.38 1.03 29.03
N PRO A 158 -31.22 0.82 30.06
CA PRO A 158 -32.31 1.74 30.40
C PRO A 158 -31.89 3.21 30.62
N LYS A 159 -30.66 3.45 31.07
CA LYS A 159 -30.11 4.81 31.27
C LYS A 159 -30.01 5.62 29.96
N TYR A 160 -30.05 4.95 28.81
CA TYR A 160 -30.00 5.53 27.47
C TYR A 160 -31.38 5.67 26.81
N ALA A 161 -32.48 5.51 27.56
CA ALA A 161 -33.83 5.63 27.01
C ALA A 161 -34.07 6.99 26.32
N LYS A 162 -33.59 8.08 26.93
CA LYS A 162 -33.71 9.42 26.34
C LYS A 162 -32.91 9.53 25.05
N ASP A 163 -31.65 9.09 25.05
CA ASP A 163 -30.82 9.14 23.85
C ASP A 163 -31.45 8.31 22.72
N ARG A 164 -31.98 7.12 23.03
CA ARG A 164 -32.70 6.31 22.06
C ARG A 164 -33.89 7.06 21.46
N ASP A 165 -34.72 7.71 22.28
CA ASP A 165 -35.87 8.48 21.81
C ASP A 165 -35.44 9.67 20.94
N ASP A 166 -34.35 10.36 21.33
CA ASP A 166 -33.77 11.47 20.57
C ASP A 166 -33.28 11.00 19.19
N TYR A 167 -32.52 9.90 19.11
CA TYR A 167 -32.05 9.33 17.84
C TYR A 167 -33.21 8.89 16.92
N LEU A 168 -34.23 8.24 17.48
CA LEU A 168 -35.43 7.88 16.72
C LEU A 168 -36.15 9.13 16.18
N SER A 169 -36.21 10.21 16.96
CA SER A 169 -36.80 11.48 16.52
C SER A 169 -36.04 12.12 15.35
N TYR A 170 -34.73 11.88 15.25
CA TYR A 170 -33.90 12.30 14.12
C TYR A 170 -33.97 11.36 12.90
N GLY A 171 -34.82 10.33 12.95
CA GLY A 171 -35.06 9.42 11.84
C GLY A 171 -34.06 8.25 11.74
N PHE A 172 -33.28 7.98 12.79
CA PHE A 172 -32.44 6.78 12.83
C PHE A 172 -33.31 5.53 12.98
N ALA A 173 -32.96 4.46 12.27
CA ALA A 173 -33.64 3.18 12.43
C ALA A 173 -33.23 2.49 13.75
N GLU A 174 -34.16 1.82 14.41
CA GLU A 174 -33.95 1.21 15.73
C GLU A 174 -32.77 0.21 15.76
N PHE A 175 -32.59 -0.57 14.69
CA PHE A 175 -31.48 -1.53 14.59
C PHE A 175 -30.09 -0.88 14.56
N LYS A 176 -29.99 0.43 14.28
CA LYS A 176 -28.73 1.19 14.33
C LYS A 176 -28.39 1.68 15.74
N LEU A 177 -29.32 1.57 16.69
CA LEU A 177 -29.13 2.02 18.08
C LEU A 177 -28.51 0.92 18.96
N ASN A 178 -28.44 -0.30 18.43
CA ASN A 178 -27.67 -1.40 18.99
C ASN A 178 -27.11 -2.27 17.86
N ASP A 179 -25.89 -1.97 17.41
CA ASP A 179 -25.24 -2.67 16.32
C ASP A 179 -24.25 -3.75 16.79
N LYS A 180 -24.07 -3.93 18.11
CA LYS A 180 -23.21 -4.99 18.66
C LYS A 180 -23.51 -6.37 18.06
N PRO A 181 -24.77 -6.86 17.98
CA PRO A 181 -25.02 -8.21 17.48
C PRO A 181 -24.58 -8.41 16.03
N SER A 182 -24.86 -7.44 15.16
CA SER A 182 -24.51 -7.53 13.74
C SER A 182 -23.01 -7.37 13.51
N LYS A 183 -22.35 -6.42 14.18
CA LYS A 183 -20.90 -6.21 14.09
C LYS A 183 -20.12 -7.39 14.68
N LEU A 184 -20.58 -7.99 15.78
CA LEU A 184 -19.98 -9.20 16.35
C LEU A 184 -20.11 -10.40 15.39
N ALA A 185 -21.27 -10.57 14.75
CA ALA A 185 -21.46 -11.62 13.75
C ALA A 185 -20.55 -11.43 12.53
N ALA A 186 -20.42 -10.20 12.03
CA ALA A 186 -19.51 -9.84 10.95
C ALA A 186 -18.04 -10.09 11.32
N MET A 187 -17.62 -9.71 12.55
CA MET A 187 -16.28 -9.98 13.06
C MET A 187 -15.98 -11.48 13.11
N ARG A 188 -16.92 -12.30 13.60
CA ARG A 188 -16.76 -13.76 13.61
C ARG A 188 -16.64 -14.34 12.21
N SER A 189 -17.42 -13.82 11.26
CA SER A 189 -17.37 -14.20 9.85
C SER A 189 -16.04 -13.80 9.17
N LEU A 190 -15.45 -12.67 9.55
CA LEU A 190 -14.11 -12.28 9.12
C LEU A 190 -13.04 -13.22 9.70
N ILE A 191 -13.08 -13.46 11.01
CA ILE A 191 -12.13 -14.33 11.72
C ILE A 191 -12.12 -15.74 11.13
N SER A 192 -13.28 -16.31 10.80
CA SER A 192 -13.38 -17.67 10.25
C SER A 192 -12.75 -17.84 8.87
N ARG A 193 -12.46 -16.74 8.16
CA ARG A 193 -11.85 -16.72 6.82
C ARG A 193 -10.40 -16.26 6.85
N LEU A 194 -9.90 -15.88 8.02
CA LEU A 194 -8.57 -15.35 8.22
C LEU A 194 -7.56 -16.49 8.32
N SER A 195 -6.43 -16.33 7.66
CA SER A 195 -5.28 -17.24 7.78
C SER A 195 -4.01 -16.42 7.97
N GLY A 196 -3.14 -16.86 8.87
CA GLY A 196 -1.79 -16.34 9.00
C GLY A 196 -0.88 -16.93 7.91
N ARG A 197 -0.02 -16.09 7.33
CA ARG A 197 0.98 -16.48 6.32
C ARG A 197 2.20 -15.55 6.36
N LEU A 198 3.29 -15.96 5.73
CA LEU A 198 4.38 -15.02 5.43
C LEU A 198 3.98 -14.16 4.23
N ASP A 199 4.50 -12.93 4.17
CA ASP A 199 4.15 -11.98 3.11
C ASP A 199 4.47 -12.49 1.69
N HIS A 200 5.50 -13.34 1.58
CA HIS A 200 5.93 -13.97 0.34
C HIS A 200 5.21 -15.27 -0.03
N ASP A 201 4.38 -15.81 0.88
CA ASP A 201 3.54 -16.95 0.54
C ASP A 201 2.35 -16.44 -0.28
N ILE A 202 2.21 -16.88 -1.53
CA ILE A 202 1.09 -16.48 -2.41
C ILE A 202 -0.06 -17.47 -2.26
N PRO A 203 -1.20 -17.08 -1.67
CA PRO A 203 -2.37 -17.95 -1.57
C PRO A 203 -2.93 -18.26 -2.96
N THR A 204 -3.29 -19.53 -3.19
CA THR A 204 -3.94 -19.98 -4.43
C THR A 204 -5.44 -19.82 -4.40
N ASP A 205 -6.05 -19.70 -3.21
CA ASP A 205 -7.50 -19.56 -3.06
C ASP A 205 -7.96 -18.13 -3.37
N LYS A 206 -9.24 -17.96 -3.71
CA LYS A 206 -9.85 -16.65 -3.92
C LYS A 206 -9.94 -15.89 -2.60
N GLY A 207 -9.55 -14.62 -2.61
CA GLY A 207 -9.51 -13.77 -1.42
C GLY A 207 -8.43 -12.70 -1.50
N TRP A 208 -8.14 -12.07 -0.36
CA TRP A 208 -7.31 -10.88 -0.26
C TRP A 208 -6.08 -11.10 0.61
N CYS A 209 -4.91 -10.83 0.05
CA CYS A 209 -3.66 -10.75 0.78
C CYS A 209 -3.60 -9.45 1.60
N ILE A 210 -3.46 -9.58 2.92
CA ILE A 210 -3.15 -8.47 3.85
C ILE A 210 -1.74 -8.69 4.43
N PRO A 211 -1.13 -7.71 5.12
CA PRO A 211 0.10 -7.96 5.87
C PRO A 211 -0.04 -9.20 6.74
N ASN A 212 0.95 -10.09 6.66
CA ASN A 212 1.05 -11.38 7.36
C ASN A 212 -0.22 -12.25 7.33
N GLY A 213 -1.13 -12.02 6.40
CA GLY A 213 -2.44 -12.65 6.45
C GLY A 213 -3.13 -12.78 5.10
N PHE A 214 -4.18 -13.57 5.11
CA PHE A 214 -5.07 -13.77 3.98
C PHE A 214 -6.51 -13.87 4.47
N ILE A 215 -7.42 -13.22 3.75
CA ILE A 215 -8.86 -13.28 4.00
C ILE A 215 -9.50 -14.01 2.83
N ALA A 216 -9.99 -15.23 3.06
CA ALA A 216 -10.69 -15.99 2.03
C ALA A 216 -11.99 -15.29 1.61
N ASP A 217 -12.31 -15.38 0.33
CA ASP A 217 -13.54 -14.83 -0.25
C ASP A 217 -14.78 -15.54 0.30
N ASP A 218 -15.87 -14.81 0.50
CA ASP A 218 -17.17 -15.35 0.91
C ASP A 218 -18.27 -15.11 -0.13
N GLY A 219 -17.88 -14.69 -1.35
CA GLY A 219 -18.79 -14.38 -2.44
C GLY A 219 -19.58 -13.08 -2.28
N ARG A 220 -19.34 -12.30 -1.20
CA ARG A 220 -19.97 -10.98 -0.99
C ARG A 220 -19.03 -9.86 -1.39
N GLU A 221 -19.62 -8.69 -1.64
CA GLU A 221 -18.85 -7.47 -1.84
C GLU A 221 -18.40 -6.90 -0.51
N HIS A 222 -17.13 -6.52 -0.44
CA HIS A 222 -16.48 -5.96 0.74
C HIS A 222 -15.58 -4.80 0.35
N ASP A 223 -15.44 -3.82 1.23
CA ASP A 223 -14.57 -2.67 1.05
C ASP A 223 -13.22 -2.95 1.67
N ILE A 224 -12.16 -3.02 0.86
CA ILE A 224 -10.86 -3.49 1.34
C ILE A 224 -9.79 -2.49 0.94
N VAL A 225 -8.94 -2.14 1.90
CA VAL A 225 -7.77 -1.28 1.71
C VAL A 225 -6.57 -1.98 2.32
N VAL A 226 -5.53 -2.17 1.52
CA VAL A 226 -4.31 -2.86 1.94
C VAL A 226 -3.08 -2.04 1.53
N GLY A 227 -2.16 -1.85 2.47
CA GLY A 227 -0.89 -1.18 2.24
C GLY A 227 0.29 -2.05 2.65
N PHE A 228 1.38 -1.97 1.90
CA PHE A 228 2.69 -2.51 2.23
C PHE A 228 3.72 -1.40 2.02
N SER A 229 4.67 -1.26 2.94
CA SER A 229 5.70 -0.23 2.88
C SER A 229 7.07 -0.82 3.16
N TYR A 230 8.03 -0.54 2.30
CA TYR A 230 9.40 -1.04 2.37
C TYR A 230 10.36 0.14 2.37
N LYS A 231 10.97 0.42 3.51
CA LYS A 231 11.93 1.51 3.64
C LYS A 231 13.36 0.98 3.77
N ASN A 232 14.27 1.56 3.02
CA ASN A 232 15.71 1.38 3.16
C ASN A 232 16.41 2.75 3.19
N ASP A 233 17.75 2.76 3.19
CA ASP A 233 18.55 3.99 3.27
C ASP A 233 18.44 4.89 2.02
N ASP A 234 18.03 4.33 0.88
CA ASP A 234 17.98 5.00 -0.41
C ASP A 234 16.57 5.50 -0.78
N PHE A 235 15.53 4.73 -0.47
CA PHE A 235 14.13 5.06 -0.78
C PHE A 235 13.11 4.26 0.05
N GLN A 236 11.86 4.70 0.02
CA GLN A 236 10.68 3.96 0.43
C GLN A 236 9.94 3.44 -0.82
N PHE A 237 9.48 2.20 -0.79
CA PHE A 237 8.61 1.62 -1.80
C PHE A 237 7.28 1.20 -1.18
N ASP A 238 6.17 1.68 -1.72
CA ASP A 238 4.83 1.41 -1.23
C ASP A 238 3.98 0.68 -2.27
N ILE A 239 3.19 -0.28 -1.79
CA ILE A 239 2.15 -0.98 -2.54
C ILE A 239 0.82 -0.73 -1.83
N ASN A 240 -0.06 0.03 -2.45
CA ASN A 240 -1.40 0.27 -1.93
C ASN A 240 -2.43 -0.32 -2.89
N THR A 241 -3.40 -1.07 -2.37
CA THR A 241 -4.50 -1.61 -3.18
C THR A 241 -5.81 -1.46 -2.46
N TYR A 242 -6.84 -1.06 -3.21
CA TYR A 242 -8.15 -0.79 -2.66
C TYR A 242 -9.24 -0.90 -3.71
N ASN A 243 -10.44 -1.33 -3.31
CA ASN A 243 -11.62 -1.42 -4.16
C ASN A 243 -12.75 -0.45 -3.76
N THR A 244 -12.44 0.53 -2.92
CA THR A 244 -13.36 1.60 -2.52
C THR A 244 -13.51 2.66 -3.61
N PHE A 245 -12.62 2.70 -4.59
CA PHE A 245 -12.70 3.60 -5.74
C PHE A 245 -13.39 2.92 -6.93
N MET A 246 -14.41 3.59 -7.49
CA MET A 246 -15.10 3.19 -8.71
C MET A 246 -14.68 4.10 -9.86
N ALA A 247 -14.46 3.53 -11.04
CA ALA A 247 -14.13 4.30 -12.23
C ALA A 247 -15.21 5.36 -12.51
N ASN A 248 -14.77 6.60 -12.66
CA ASN A 248 -15.61 7.77 -12.91
C ASN A 248 -15.28 8.45 -14.25
N GLY A 249 -14.50 7.76 -15.11
CA GLY A 249 -14.02 8.29 -16.38
C GLY A 249 -12.78 9.19 -16.26
N ASP A 250 -12.24 9.42 -15.06
CA ASP A 250 -10.97 10.11 -14.86
C ASP A 250 -9.76 9.17 -14.98
N SER A 251 -8.57 9.73 -15.13
CA SER A 251 -7.30 8.98 -15.08
C SER A 251 -6.15 9.87 -14.61
N LEU A 252 -5.07 9.24 -14.14
CA LEU A 252 -3.85 9.93 -13.76
C LEU A 252 -3.35 10.91 -14.86
N PHE A 253 -3.42 10.51 -16.12
CA PHE A 253 -2.98 11.33 -17.24
C PHE A 253 -3.86 12.54 -17.47
N LYS A 254 -5.18 12.41 -17.32
CA LYS A 254 -6.11 13.55 -17.38
C LYS A 254 -5.81 14.58 -16.29
N ARG A 255 -5.42 14.11 -15.10
CA ARG A 255 -5.01 14.97 -13.98
C ARG A 255 -3.56 15.46 -14.05
N SER A 256 -2.74 14.94 -14.96
CA SER A 256 -1.29 15.16 -14.95
C SER A 256 -0.85 16.63 -15.14
N ALA A 257 -1.70 17.48 -15.73
CA ALA A 257 -1.43 18.91 -15.83
C ALA A 257 -1.56 19.61 -14.46
N ALA A 258 -2.63 19.34 -13.72
CA ALA A 258 -2.83 19.86 -12.37
C ALA A 258 -1.74 19.36 -11.40
N ILE A 259 -1.40 18.07 -11.49
CA ILE A 259 -0.30 17.47 -10.72
C ILE A 259 1.02 18.18 -11.05
N ASN A 260 1.30 18.46 -12.33
CA ASN A 260 2.53 19.16 -12.73
C ASN A 260 2.63 20.57 -12.12
N ASP A 261 1.52 21.25 -11.88
CA ASP A 261 1.53 22.57 -11.26
C ASP A 261 1.76 22.47 -9.75
N GLU A 262 1.23 21.43 -9.10
CA GLU A 262 1.45 21.17 -7.68
C GLU A 262 2.89 20.75 -7.37
N VAL A 263 3.49 19.84 -8.14
CA VAL A 263 4.87 19.35 -7.90
C VAL A 263 5.95 20.44 -8.03
N LYS A 264 5.67 21.53 -8.77
CA LYS A 264 6.57 22.68 -8.85
C LYS A 264 6.73 23.38 -7.50
N ASN A 265 5.70 23.36 -6.66
CA ASN A 265 5.75 23.93 -5.30
C ASN A 265 6.73 23.15 -4.40
N PHE A 266 7.02 21.89 -4.75
CA PHE A 266 8.00 21.04 -4.08
C PHE A 266 9.38 21.04 -4.77
N HIS A 267 9.62 21.97 -5.70
CA HIS A 267 10.86 22.03 -6.51
C HIS A 267 11.14 20.75 -7.31
N MET A 268 10.08 20.02 -7.66
CA MET A 268 10.13 18.82 -8.50
C MET A 268 9.60 19.12 -9.90
N LYS A 269 9.99 18.28 -10.85
CA LYS A 269 9.53 18.33 -12.24
C LYS A 269 9.27 16.93 -12.77
N ILE A 270 8.36 16.84 -13.73
CA ILE A 270 8.09 15.59 -14.44
C ILE A 270 9.35 15.17 -15.21
N LEU A 271 9.81 13.96 -14.94
CA LEU A 271 10.86 13.26 -15.65
C LEU A 271 10.28 12.46 -16.82
N LYS A 272 9.21 11.70 -16.58
CA LYS A 272 8.62 10.76 -17.54
C LYS A 272 7.12 10.61 -17.27
N LYS A 273 6.34 10.39 -18.34
CA LYS A 273 4.97 9.88 -18.28
C LYS A 273 4.91 8.61 -19.10
N GLU A 274 4.25 7.58 -18.60
CA GLU A 274 4.24 6.28 -19.28
C GLU A 274 2.93 5.54 -19.05
N ALA A 275 2.34 5.02 -20.12
CA ALA A 275 1.19 4.14 -20.06
C ALA A 275 1.64 2.75 -20.51
N LEU A 276 1.36 1.74 -19.69
CA LEU A 276 1.74 0.36 -19.93
C LEU A 276 0.53 -0.56 -19.73
N ASN A 277 0.57 -1.71 -20.38
CA ASN A 277 -0.26 -2.85 -20.01
C ASN A 277 0.68 -3.94 -19.49
N ILE A 278 0.67 -4.14 -18.16
CA ILE A 278 1.56 -5.07 -17.49
C ILE A 278 0.74 -6.30 -17.11
N ASN A 279 0.98 -7.42 -17.79
CA ASN A 279 0.30 -8.70 -17.52
C ASN A 279 -1.24 -8.59 -17.45
N GLY A 280 -1.83 -7.75 -18.31
CA GLY A 280 -3.29 -7.52 -18.37
C GLY A 280 -3.81 -6.41 -17.45
N ILE A 281 -2.92 -5.70 -16.73
CA ILE A 281 -3.25 -4.57 -15.87
C ILE A 281 -2.95 -3.29 -16.64
N GLN A 282 -3.97 -2.46 -16.85
CA GLN A 282 -3.79 -1.15 -17.50
C GLN A 282 -3.24 -0.16 -16.49
N THR A 283 -2.12 0.47 -16.80
CA THR A 283 -1.42 1.33 -15.85
C THR A 283 -1.02 2.65 -16.48
N GLU A 284 -1.11 3.73 -15.69
CA GLU A 284 -0.51 5.03 -16.00
C GLU A 284 0.50 5.37 -14.90
N ALA A 285 1.67 5.86 -15.30
CA ALA A 285 2.78 6.18 -14.40
C ALA A 285 3.31 7.60 -14.63
N LEU A 286 3.66 8.27 -13.53
CA LEU A 286 4.31 9.58 -13.52
C LEU A 286 5.58 9.52 -12.69
N PHE A 287 6.64 10.09 -13.24
CA PHE A 287 7.95 10.10 -12.62
C PHE A 287 8.32 11.55 -12.38
N PHE A 288 8.72 11.85 -11.15
CA PHE A 288 9.16 13.16 -10.75
C PHE A 288 10.59 13.10 -10.25
N LYS A 289 11.33 14.17 -10.51
CA LYS A 289 12.65 14.40 -9.94
C LYS A 289 12.77 15.83 -9.47
N GLY A 290 13.53 16.05 -8.41
CA GLY A 290 13.77 17.39 -7.90
C GLY A 290 15.02 17.45 -7.04
N VAL A 291 15.22 18.63 -6.46
CA VAL A 291 16.26 18.85 -5.46
C VAL A 291 15.57 19.34 -4.20
N GLN A 292 15.81 18.64 -3.09
CA GLN A 292 15.21 18.98 -1.80
C GLN A 292 16.32 19.43 -0.83
N PRO A 293 16.20 20.62 -0.22
CA PRO A 293 17.06 21.01 0.89
C PRO A 293 16.83 20.09 2.08
N TYR A 294 17.90 19.51 2.61
CA TYR A 294 17.85 18.68 3.83
C TYR A 294 19.12 18.91 4.66
N GLU A 295 18.91 19.37 5.89
CA GLU A 295 19.99 19.86 6.77
C GLU A 295 20.89 20.89 6.07
N LYS A 296 22.16 20.54 5.82
CA LYS A 296 23.15 21.40 5.15
C LYS A 296 23.42 21.00 3.70
N ASN A 297 22.67 20.03 3.18
CA ASN A 297 22.86 19.46 1.85
C ASN A 297 21.62 19.65 0.98
N ASN A 298 21.81 19.46 -0.33
CA ASN A 298 20.74 19.39 -1.31
C ASN A 298 20.67 17.96 -1.82
N LEU A 299 19.58 17.27 -1.51
CA LEU A 299 19.35 15.89 -1.92
C LEU A 299 18.73 15.88 -3.32
N GLN A 300 19.28 15.07 -4.21
CA GLN A 300 18.57 14.70 -5.43
C GLN A 300 17.48 13.70 -5.03
N VAL A 301 16.22 14.03 -5.32
CA VAL A 301 15.06 13.21 -4.92
C VAL A 301 14.28 12.75 -6.15
N TYR A 302 13.64 11.59 -5.99
CA TYR A 302 12.81 10.94 -6.99
C TYR A 302 11.49 10.51 -6.33
N ASP A 303 10.39 10.73 -7.04
CA ASP A 303 9.07 10.22 -6.69
C ASP A 303 8.47 9.62 -7.95
N PHE A 304 8.39 8.30 -8.02
CA PHE A 304 7.83 7.57 -9.14
C PHE A 304 6.59 6.86 -8.65
N PHE A 305 5.46 7.05 -9.32
CA PHE A 305 4.27 6.28 -8.99
C PHE A 305 3.50 5.84 -10.21
N LEU A 306 2.77 4.76 -10.03
CA LEU A 306 1.90 4.13 -11.02
C LEU A 306 0.55 3.83 -10.40
N ILE A 307 -0.52 4.04 -11.17
CA ILE A 307 -1.87 3.63 -10.81
C ILE A 307 -2.36 2.62 -11.86
N GLY A 308 -2.69 1.43 -11.39
CA GLY A 308 -3.27 0.35 -12.17
C GLY A 308 -4.78 0.27 -12.05
N ASN A 309 -5.44 -0.08 -13.15
CA ASN A 309 -6.88 -0.28 -13.31
C ASN A 309 -7.76 0.93 -13.03
N GLU A 310 -7.22 2.13 -12.88
CA GLU A 310 -8.01 3.32 -12.52
C GLU A 310 -9.24 3.55 -13.41
N MET A 311 -9.05 3.48 -14.73
CA MET A 311 -10.13 3.71 -15.71
C MET A 311 -11.21 2.62 -15.71
N ILE A 312 -10.93 1.45 -15.13
CA ILE A 312 -11.82 0.29 -15.09
C ILE A 312 -12.10 -0.18 -13.65
N ALA A 313 -11.75 0.65 -12.67
CA ALA A 313 -11.81 0.31 -11.26
C ALA A 313 -13.23 -0.05 -10.83
N SER A 314 -13.34 -1.15 -10.10
CA SER A 314 -14.59 -1.68 -9.58
C SER A 314 -14.32 -2.53 -8.33
N LYS A 315 -15.37 -3.06 -7.69
CA LYS A 315 -15.25 -3.95 -6.53
C LYS A 315 -14.36 -5.17 -6.79
N ILE A 316 -14.42 -5.71 -8.01
CA ILE A 316 -13.62 -6.87 -8.45
C ILE A 316 -12.32 -6.48 -9.14
N LYS A 317 -12.19 -5.26 -9.67
CA LYS A 317 -10.96 -4.72 -10.27
C LYS A 317 -10.45 -3.58 -9.38
N PRO A 318 -9.85 -3.87 -8.21
CA PRO A 318 -9.28 -2.86 -7.33
C PRO A 318 -8.21 -2.02 -8.03
N ILE A 319 -7.98 -0.81 -7.52
CA ILE A 319 -6.77 -0.06 -7.84
C ILE A 319 -5.54 -0.77 -7.24
N VAL A 320 -4.42 -0.67 -7.94
CA VAL A 320 -3.08 -0.84 -7.35
C VAL A 320 -2.28 0.44 -7.59
N LYS A 321 -1.79 1.06 -6.52
CA LYS A 321 -0.83 2.16 -6.55
C LYS A 321 0.52 1.61 -6.10
N LEU A 322 1.53 1.77 -6.96
CA LEU A 322 2.94 1.50 -6.64
C LEU A 322 3.67 2.83 -6.57
N GLU A 323 4.56 3.02 -5.60
CA GLU A 323 5.24 4.29 -5.39
C GLU A 323 6.66 4.07 -4.86
N ILE A 324 7.67 4.69 -5.49
CA ILE A 324 9.02 4.85 -4.94
C ILE A 324 9.19 6.30 -4.58
N ASP A 325 9.47 6.59 -3.31
CA ASP A 325 9.77 7.93 -2.81
C ASP A 325 11.15 7.96 -2.14
N SER A 326 12.03 8.83 -2.62
CA SER A 326 13.34 9.07 -2.03
C SER A 326 13.45 10.43 -1.33
N GLN A 327 12.33 11.12 -1.08
CA GLN A 327 12.34 12.37 -0.32
C GLN A 327 12.92 12.14 1.08
N TYR A 328 13.70 13.12 1.54
CA TYR A 328 14.43 13.10 2.81
C TYR A 328 15.45 11.96 2.95
N LEU A 329 15.73 11.21 1.87
CA LEU A 329 16.69 10.10 1.85
C LEU A 329 17.82 10.42 0.87
N GLN A 330 19.06 10.23 1.30
CA GLN A 330 20.23 10.40 0.44
C GLN A 330 20.41 9.12 -0.40
N THR A 331 19.62 8.99 -1.46
CA THR A 331 19.76 7.88 -2.40
C THR A 331 21.17 7.85 -2.99
N ARG A 332 21.75 6.65 -3.04
CA ARG A 332 23.04 6.39 -3.69
C ARG A 332 22.87 6.05 -5.17
N TYR A 333 21.64 5.84 -5.64
CA TYR A 333 21.34 5.52 -7.02
C TYR A 333 21.23 6.79 -7.87
N SER A 334 21.78 6.72 -9.08
CA SER A 334 21.55 7.73 -10.11
C SER A 334 20.13 7.65 -10.67
N GLU A 335 19.70 8.67 -11.41
CA GLU A 335 18.40 8.71 -12.10
C GLU A 335 18.15 7.46 -12.96
N ALA A 336 19.13 7.06 -13.78
CA ALA A 336 19.00 5.88 -14.63
C ALA A 336 18.83 4.59 -13.81
N GLN A 337 19.50 4.50 -12.66
CA GLN A 337 19.41 3.35 -11.77
C GLN A 337 18.09 3.33 -11.00
N MET A 338 17.57 4.47 -10.57
CA MET A 338 16.22 4.55 -9.97
C MET A 338 15.15 4.12 -10.97
N VAL A 339 15.27 4.53 -12.24
CA VAL A 339 14.37 4.08 -13.31
C VAL A 339 14.52 2.58 -13.57
N GLU A 340 15.74 2.05 -13.57
CA GLU A 340 15.97 0.60 -13.71
C GLU A 340 15.38 -0.21 -12.54
N ILE A 341 15.54 0.25 -11.30
CA ILE A 341 14.94 -0.37 -10.10
C ILE A 341 13.42 -0.40 -10.25
N TRP A 342 12.83 0.73 -10.64
CA TRP A 342 11.40 0.85 -10.89
C TRP A 342 10.93 -0.15 -11.95
N ASP A 343 11.55 -0.15 -13.13
CA ASP A 343 11.18 -1.00 -14.26
C ASP A 343 11.25 -2.50 -13.91
N ARG A 344 12.27 -2.93 -13.13
CA ARG A 344 12.38 -4.32 -12.64
C ARG A 344 11.23 -4.69 -11.70
N ILE A 345 10.86 -3.80 -10.78
CA ILE A 345 9.76 -4.03 -9.84
C ILE A 345 8.43 -4.07 -10.58
N ILE A 346 8.09 -3.01 -11.34
CA ILE A 346 6.78 -2.94 -11.99
C ILE A 346 6.62 -3.97 -13.10
N GLY A 347 7.70 -4.39 -13.77
CA GLY A 347 7.65 -5.43 -14.81
C GLY A 347 7.19 -6.80 -14.30
N SER A 348 7.27 -7.03 -12.99
CA SER A 348 6.79 -8.25 -12.33
C SER A 348 5.32 -8.21 -11.89
N LEU A 349 4.68 -7.03 -11.94
CA LEU A 349 3.31 -6.82 -11.49
C LEU A 349 2.35 -7.75 -12.23
N ARG A 350 1.56 -8.51 -11.47
CA ARG A 350 0.59 -9.47 -12.00
C ARG A 350 -0.53 -9.70 -11.00
N TYR A 351 -1.60 -10.35 -11.43
CA TYR A 351 -2.60 -10.88 -10.51
C TYR A 351 -2.10 -12.17 -9.83
N LYS A 352 -2.52 -12.40 -8.59
CA LYS A 352 -2.33 -13.71 -7.94
C LYS A 352 -3.17 -14.79 -8.66
N PRO A 353 -2.85 -16.08 -8.49
CA PRO A 353 -3.74 -17.16 -8.93
C PRO A 353 -5.14 -17.02 -8.31
N ASN A 354 -6.18 -17.35 -9.08
CA ASN A 354 -7.59 -17.23 -8.67
C ASN A 354 -7.92 -15.84 -8.06
N ALA A 355 -7.52 -14.77 -8.75
CA ALA A 355 -7.83 -13.40 -8.35
C ALA A 355 -9.30 -13.00 -8.61
N PHE A 356 -10.02 -13.70 -9.50
CA PHE A 356 -11.39 -13.40 -9.92
C PHE A 356 -12.30 -14.60 -9.75
#